data_AF-A0A949BAM1-F1
#
_entry.id   AF-A0A949BAM1-F1
#
_cell.length_a   1.000
_cell.length_b   1.000
_cell.length_c   1.000
_cell.angle_alpha   90.00
_cell.angle_beta   90.00
_cell.angle_gamma   90.00
#
_symmetry.space_group_name_H-M   'P 1'
#
loop_
_entity.id
_entity.type
_entity.pdbx_description
1 polymer ?
#
loop_
_entity_poly.entity_id
_entity_poly.type
_entity_poly.pdbx_seq_one_letter_code
_entity_poly.pdbx_strand_id
1 'polypeptide(L)'
;MKKSLSLTLLLIAGLMLFSIASCGGSSADTAQEEAYDEYAQADYSYDYEDDLYDNNEELEEDAVTTSFKTFPVYNDGRSPDNHYIPSGYMGDYSDIAIDTASFENPHSGTTCIKIVYSNDVSQGARWGGVYWQNPANNWGDRQGGYDLTGAAKLSFWVRGENGGERIEEFKIGGITGLYPDSDIAGIGPVLLSTEWTQYEIDLRGKDLSYISGGFAWATNLDVNPEGATFYLDDIRYE
;
A
#
# COMPACT_ATOMS: atom_id res chain seq x y z
N MET A 1 -10.13 1.70 54.34
CA MET A 1 -10.97 0.48 54.28
C MET A 1 -12.34 0.83 53.74
N LYS A 2 -12.62 0.51 52.46
CA LYS A 2 -13.94 0.15 51.92
C LYS A 2 -13.72 -0.34 50.47
N LYS A 3 -14.02 -1.64 50.31
CA LYS A 3 -13.95 -2.58 49.18
C LYS A 3 -14.35 -1.96 47.83
N SER A 4 -13.48 -1.98 46.82
CA SER A 4 -13.39 -2.95 45.71
C SER A 4 -14.73 -3.32 45.04
N LEU A 5 -14.90 -2.92 43.77
CA LEU A 5 -15.64 -3.71 42.79
C LEU A 5 -14.91 -3.57 41.45
N SER A 6 -14.22 -4.64 41.08
CA SER A 6 -13.63 -4.87 39.76
C SER A 6 -14.76 -5.29 38.83
N LEU A 7 -14.92 -4.61 37.69
CA LEU A 7 -15.83 -5.01 36.62
C LEU A 7 -15.01 -5.26 35.36
N THR A 8 -14.61 -6.51 35.19
CA THR A 8 -13.97 -7.03 33.99
C THR A 8 -15.02 -7.08 32.87
N LEU A 9 -14.92 -6.19 31.89
CA LEU A 9 -15.77 -6.23 30.70
C LEU A 9 -15.05 -7.07 29.63
N LEU A 10 -15.55 -8.29 29.43
CA LEU A 10 -15.16 -9.21 28.37
C LEU A 10 -15.80 -8.69 27.05
N LEU A 11 -15.02 -8.09 26.16
CA LEU A 11 -15.46 -7.76 24.80
C LEU A 11 -15.28 -9.02 23.92
N ILE A 12 -16.37 -9.75 23.71
CA ILE A 12 -16.45 -10.84 22.74
C ILE A 12 -16.60 -10.20 21.35
N ALA A 13 -15.58 -10.38 20.51
CA ALA A 13 -15.63 -10.05 19.09
C ALA A 13 -16.69 -10.91 18.39
N GLY A 14 -17.74 -10.27 17.87
CA GLY A 14 -18.77 -10.90 17.07
C GLY A 14 -18.28 -11.11 15.64
N LEU A 15 -17.91 -12.35 15.32
CA LEU A 15 -17.64 -12.83 13.97
C LEU A 15 -19.00 -13.07 13.28
N MET A 16 -19.44 -12.16 12.41
CA MET A 16 -20.59 -12.43 11.52
C MET A 16 -20.10 -13.06 10.21
N LEU A 17 -20.19 -14.38 10.14
CA LEU A 17 -20.18 -15.15 8.90
C LEU A 17 -21.59 -15.10 8.29
N PHE A 18 -21.74 -14.47 7.13
CA PHE A 18 -22.91 -14.67 6.28
C PHE A 18 -22.56 -15.71 5.20
N SER A 19 -23.02 -16.93 5.41
CA SER A 19 -23.19 -17.94 4.35
C SER A 19 -24.64 -17.90 3.89
N ILE A 20 -24.88 -17.59 2.62
CA ILE A 20 -26.09 -18.04 1.93
C ILE A 20 -25.69 -18.83 0.70
N ALA A 21 -25.85 -20.15 0.82
CA ALA A 21 -26.02 -21.03 -0.31
C ALA A 21 -27.41 -20.77 -0.91
N SER A 22 -27.48 -20.54 -2.21
CA SER A 22 -28.72 -20.69 -2.98
C SER A 22 -28.44 -21.67 -4.10
N CYS A 23 -28.94 -22.89 -3.91
CA CYS A 23 -29.00 -23.92 -4.93
C CYS A 23 -30.35 -23.84 -5.66
N GLY A 24 -30.32 -24.03 -6.98
CA GLY A 24 -31.35 -24.79 -7.68
C GLY A 24 -32.15 -24.05 -8.74
N GLY A 25 -32.01 -24.49 -10.00
CA GLY A 25 -33.04 -24.26 -11.02
C GLY A 25 -32.54 -24.24 -12.46
N SER A 26 -32.15 -25.41 -13.00
CA SER A 26 -31.92 -25.65 -14.42
C SER A 26 -33.22 -25.68 -15.24
N SER A 27 -33.16 -25.29 -16.51
CA SER A 27 -33.76 -26.05 -17.62
C SER A 27 -33.09 -25.67 -18.93
N ALA A 28 -32.69 -26.70 -19.66
CA ALA A 28 -32.03 -26.69 -20.95
C ALA A 28 -33.01 -26.33 -22.08
N ASP A 29 -32.47 -25.80 -23.18
CA ASP A 29 -33.03 -26.05 -24.50
C ASP A 29 -31.93 -26.12 -25.56
N THR A 30 -32.25 -26.85 -26.61
CA THR A 30 -31.41 -27.75 -27.41
C THR A 30 -30.59 -27.14 -28.56
N ALA A 31 -29.47 -27.82 -28.83
CA ALA A 31 -28.84 -28.17 -30.12
C ALA A 31 -29.01 -27.26 -31.35
N GLN A 32 -27.87 -26.88 -31.96
CA GLN A 32 -27.64 -27.16 -33.38
C GLN A 32 -26.14 -27.21 -33.69
N GLU A 33 -25.73 -28.36 -34.21
CA GLU A 33 -24.43 -28.66 -34.83
C GLU A 33 -24.62 -28.46 -36.33
N GLU A 34 -23.86 -27.54 -36.96
CA GLU A 34 -23.70 -27.50 -38.42
C GLU A 34 -22.24 -27.21 -38.75
N ALA A 35 -21.76 -27.97 -39.74
CA ALA A 35 -20.37 -28.13 -40.09
C ALA A 35 -20.08 -27.58 -41.50
N TYR A 36 -18.80 -27.25 -41.69
CA TYR A 36 -18.03 -27.04 -42.92
C TYR A 36 -18.39 -25.85 -43.84
N ASP A 37 -17.39 -25.00 -44.08
CA ASP A 37 -16.93 -24.81 -45.46
C ASP A 37 -15.41 -24.59 -45.53
N GLU A 38 -14.87 -25.17 -46.60
CA GLU A 38 -13.47 -25.42 -46.96
C GLU A 38 -12.88 -24.28 -47.83
N TYR A 39 -11.60 -24.43 -48.20
CA TYR A 39 -10.81 -23.70 -49.21
C TYR A 39 -10.06 -22.44 -48.72
N ALA A 40 -8.76 -22.23 -48.97
CA ALA A 40 -7.75 -23.00 -49.72
C ALA A 40 -6.35 -22.61 -49.22
N GLN A 41 -5.44 -23.58 -49.19
CA GLN A 41 -4.02 -23.39 -48.99
C GLN A 41 -3.42 -22.61 -50.16
N ALA A 42 -2.57 -21.63 -49.86
CA ALA A 42 -1.59 -21.11 -50.80
C ALA A 42 -0.23 -21.73 -50.48
N ASP A 43 0.24 -22.56 -51.41
CA ASP A 43 1.59 -23.10 -51.48
C ASP A 43 2.61 -21.95 -51.50
N TYR A 44 3.50 -21.94 -50.52
CA TYR A 44 4.82 -21.32 -50.64
C TYR A 44 5.86 -22.37 -50.27
N SER A 45 6.38 -23.05 -51.29
CA SER A 45 7.58 -23.87 -51.19
C SER A 45 8.79 -22.96 -51.06
N TYR A 46 9.49 -23.04 -49.93
CA TYR A 46 10.89 -22.65 -49.84
C TYR A 46 11.69 -23.91 -49.56
N ASP A 47 12.46 -24.32 -50.56
CA ASP A 47 13.47 -25.35 -50.45
C ASP A 47 14.57 -24.83 -49.51
N TYR A 48 14.73 -25.47 -48.36
CA TYR A 48 15.92 -25.30 -47.52
C TYR A 48 16.64 -26.65 -47.44
N GLU A 49 17.84 -26.64 -47.99
CA GLU A 49 18.79 -27.75 -47.93
C GLU A 49 19.16 -28.07 -46.48
N ASP A 50 19.28 -29.36 -46.25
CA ASP A 50 19.72 -30.03 -45.03
C ASP A 50 21.20 -29.74 -44.77
N ASP A 51 21.48 -28.77 -43.89
CA ASP A 51 22.80 -28.59 -43.29
C ASP A 51 22.68 -28.76 -41.77
N LEU A 52 22.83 -30.03 -41.36
CA LEU A 52 23.19 -30.47 -40.02
C LEU A 52 24.37 -29.65 -39.46
N TYR A 53 24.09 -28.78 -38.49
CA TYR A 53 25.07 -28.34 -37.50
C TYR A 53 24.53 -28.58 -36.10
N ASP A 54 25.04 -29.65 -35.50
CA ASP A 54 25.13 -29.87 -34.06
C ASP A 54 25.88 -28.70 -33.43
N ASN A 55 25.16 -27.85 -32.69
CA ASN A 55 25.71 -26.92 -31.71
C ASN A 55 24.65 -26.78 -30.60
N ASN A 56 24.81 -27.57 -29.54
CA ASN A 56 24.19 -27.29 -28.25
C ASN A 56 24.75 -25.97 -27.72
N GLU A 57 24.12 -24.85 -28.07
CA GLU A 57 24.30 -23.58 -27.39
C GLU A 57 23.04 -23.36 -26.57
N GLU A 58 23.14 -23.62 -25.26
CA GLU A 58 22.15 -23.18 -24.29
C GLU A 58 21.92 -21.68 -24.53
N LEU A 59 20.73 -21.35 -25.04
CA LEU A 59 20.26 -19.97 -25.06
C LEU A 59 20.02 -19.60 -23.60
N GLU A 60 21.04 -19.05 -22.94
CA GLU A 60 20.82 -18.22 -21.76
C GLU A 60 19.96 -17.06 -22.23
N GLU A 61 18.65 -17.18 -22.00
CA GLU A 61 17.70 -16.09 -22.10
C GLU A 61 18.18 -15.03 -21.10
N ASP A 62 18.96 -14.07 -21.60
CA ASP A 62 19.31 -12.85 -20.90
C ASP A 62 18.00 -12.18 -20.47
N ALA A 63 17.54 -12.54 -19.26
CA ALA A 63 16.41 -11.93 -18.63
C ALA A 63 16.73 -10.44 -18.54
N VAL A 64 16.13 -9.65 -19.43
CA VAL A 64 16.18 -8.20 -19.36
C VAL A 64 15.51 -7.83 -18.05
N THR A 65 16.31 -7.66 -17.00
CA THR A 65 15.85 -7.11 -15.73
C THR A 65 15.52 -5.67 -16.00
N THR A 66 14.29 -5.40 -16.44
CA THR A 66 13.75 -4.03 -16.45
C THR A 66 13.74 -3.57 -14.99
N SER A 67 14.73 -2.78 -14.61
CA SER A 67 14.80 -2.21 -13.26
C SER A 67 13.55 -1.39 -13.02
N PHE A 68 12.89 -1.62 -11.89
CA PHE A 68 11.71 -0.85 -11.49
C PHE A 68 12.04 0.65 -11.51
N LYS A 69 11.18 1.44 -12.16
CA LYS A 69 11.32 2.90 -12.15
C LYS A 69 10.78 3.41 -10.82
N THR A 70 11.62 4.08 -10.04
CA THR A 70 11.25 4.72 -8.78
C THR A 70 9.91 5.45 -8.89
N PHE A 71 9.02 5.17 -7.94
CA PHE A 71 7.67 5.72 -7.90
C PHE A 71 7.47 6.49 -6.59
N PRO A 72 7.56 7.83 -6.61
CA PRO A 72 7.50 8.63 -5.39
C PRO A 72 6.06 8.85 -4.92
N VAL A 73 5.83 8.59 -3.63
CA VAL A 73 4.64 9.08 -2.90
C VAL A 73 4.87 10.55 -2.52
N TYR A 74 6.08 10.89 -2.08
CA TYR A 74 6.46 12.26 -1.73
C TYR A 74 7.93 12.52 -2.04
N ASN A 75 8.22 13.61 -2.77
CA ASN A 75 9.55 14.18 -2.96
C ASN A 75 9.66 15.61 -2.37
N ASP A 76 8.63 16.42 -2.57
CA ASP A 76 8.56 17.83 -2.13
C ASP A 76 7.09 18.26 -2.24
N GLY A 77 6.62 19.19 -1.40
CA GLY A 77 5.20 19.54 -1.25
C GLY A 77 4.48 20.04 -2.51
N ARG A 78 5.22 20.47 -3.54
CA ARG A 78 4.66 20.90 -4.84
C ARG A 78 5.22 20.10 -6.02
N SER A 79 5.91 19.00 -5.75
CA SER A 79 6.47 18.17 -6.81
C SER A 79 5.33 17.59 -7.65
N PRO A 80 5.35 17.75 -9.00
CA PRO A 80 4.37 17.14 -9.88
C PRO A 80 4.52 15.63 -9.95
N ASP A 81 5.64 15.09 -9.46
CA ASP A 81 5.92 13.65 -9.45
C ASP A 81 5.28 12.94 -8.25
N ASN A 82 4.76 13.67 -7.25
CA ASN A 82 4.12 13.04 -6.09
C ASN A 82 2.87 12.24 -6.52
N HIS A 83 2.76 11.03 -5.98
CA HIS A 83 1.58 10.20 -6.13
C HIS A 83 0.85 10.03 -4.78
N TYR A 84 -0.43 9.65 -4.87
CA TYR A 84 -1.34 9.53 -3.72
C TYR A 84 -1.60 10.85 -2.97
N ILE A 85 -2.65 10.86 -2.14
CA ILE A 85 -3.11 12.06 -1.42
C ILE A 85 -3.35 11.68 0.06
N PRO A 86 -2.76 12.39 1.05
CA PRO A 86 -2.99 12.14 2.48
C PRO A 86 -4.43 12.51 2.86
N SER A 87 -5.32 11.55 2.68
CA SER A 87 -6.77 11.76 2.75
C SER A 87 -7.47 10.67 3.55
N GLY A 88 -6.81 9.54 3.79
CA GLY A 88 -7.37 8.45 4.56
C GLY A 88 -7.15 8.63 6.06
N TYR A 89 -7.77 9.65 6.66
CA TYR A 89 -7.70 9.88 8.10
C TYR A 89 -8.46 8.79 8.87
N MET A 90 -7.84 8.31 9.96
CA MET A 90 -8.34 7.22 10.79
C MET A 90 -8.25 7.55 12.28
N GLY A 91 -9.06 6.86 13.09
CA GLY A 91 -9.04 7.02 14.54
C GLY A 91 -9.55 8.40 14.98
N ASP A 92 -8.85 9.02 15.93
CA ASP A 92 -9.10 10.38 16.40
C ASP A 92 -8.61 11.40 15.34
N TYR A 93 -9.25 11.39 14.17
CA TYR A 93 -8.81 12.16 13.01
C TYR A 93 -8.80 13.68 13.22
N SER A 94 -9.58 14.20 14.16
CA SER A 94 -9.54 15.65 14.49
C SER A 94 -8.30 16.05 15.26
N ASP A 95 -7.57 15.07 15.80
CA ASP A 95 -6.33 15.29 16.55
C ASP A 95 -5.10 15.29 15.63
N ILE A 96 -5.30 15.16 14.30
CA ILE A 96 -4.24 15.06 13.32
C ILE A 96 -4.20 16.31 12.43
N ALA A 97 -3.06 16.98 12.40
CA ALA A 97 -2.75 18.03 11.43
C ALA A 97 -1.57 17.61 10.55
N ILE A 98 -1.69 17.85 9.24
CA ILE A 98 -0.62 17.61 8.26
C ILE A 98 -0.34 18.90 7.50
N ASP A 99 0.93 19.31 7.49
CA ASP A 99 1.48 20.27 6.54
C ASP A 99 2.40 19.54 5.57
N THR A 100 1.95 19.36 4.32
CA THR A 100 2.71 18.62 3.29
C THR A 100 3.82 19.45 2.65
N ALA A 101 3.99 20.72 3.02
CA ALA A 101 4.96 21.64 2.42
C ALA A 101 5.73 22.42 3.48
N SER A 102 6.10 21.76 4.58
CA SER A 102 6.83 22.38 5.69
C SER A 102 8.28 22.63 5.30
N PHE A 103 8.78 23.84 5.58
CA PHE A 103 10.19 24.22 5.38
C PHE A 103 11.08 23.85 6.58
N GLU A 104 10.53 23.15 7.58
CA GLU A 104 11.20 22.86 8.83
C GLU A 104 12.19 21.69 8.68
N ASN A 105 13.45 22.02 8.36
CA ASN A 105 14.55 21.07 8.28
C ASN A 105 14.23 19.83 7.41
N PRO A 106 13.89 20.02 6.12
CA PRO A 106 13.65 18.90 5.21
C PRO A 106 14.91 18.04 5.07
N HIS A 107 14.74 16.75 4.79
CA HIS A 107 15.86 15.84 4.55
C HIS A 107 16.48 16.13 3.17
N SER A 108 15.63 16.24 2.16
CA SER A 108 15.99 16.58 0.78
C SER A 108 15.17 17.75 0.28
N GLY A 109 15.58 18.35 -0.85
CA GLY A 109 14.76 19.35 -1.51
C GLY A 109 14.53 20.62 -0.67
N THR A 110 13.29 21.11 -0.67
CA THR A 110 12.92 22.39 -0.02
C THR A 110 11.88 22.25 1.07
N THR A 111 11.13 21.16 1.08
CA THR A 111 10.01 20.92 1.98
C THR A 111 9.94 19.46 2.39
N CYS A 112 9.39 19.23 3.58
CA CYS A 112 9.03 17.91 4.08
C CYS A 112 7.58 17.91 4.54
N ILE A 113 7.06 16.74 4.89
CA ILE A 113 5.76 16.59 5.52
C ILE A 113 5.94 16.75 7.03
N LYS A 114 5.22 17.68 7.65
CA LYS A 114 5.09 17.78 9.11
C LYS A 114 3.74 17.21 9.54
N ILE A 115 3.76 16.33 10.54
CA ILE A 115 2.58 15.72 11.14
C ILE A 115 2.54 16.08 12.63
N VAL A 116 1.36 16.45 13.11
CA VAL A 116 1.06 16.65 14.52
C VAL A 116 -0.11 15.76 14.90
N TYR A 117 0.07 14.93 15.94
CA TYR A 117 -0.97 14.19 16.64
C TYR A 117 -1.11 14.76 18.06
N SER A 118 -2.25 15.39 18.37
CA SER A 118 -2.45 16.10 19.65
C SER A 118 -2.97 15.22 20.78
N ASN A 119 -3.46 14.01 20.51
CA ASN A 119 -4.01 13.03 21.45
C ASN A 119 -5.20 13.48 22.32
N ASP A 120 -5.94 14.50 21.90
CA ASP A 120 -7.11 15.05 22.61
C ASP A 120 -8.27 14.04 22.77
N VAL A 121 -8.22 12.89 22.10
CA VAL A 121 -9.23 11.82 22.11
C VAL A 121 -10.57 12.33 21.56
N SER A 122 -10.52 13.16 20.52
CA SER A 122 -11.70 13.87 20.00
C SER A 122 -12.80 12.94 19.47
N GLN A 123 -12.47 11.72 19.05
CA GLN A 123 -13.42 10.72 18.57
C GLN A 123 -13.57 9.53 19.55
N GLY A 124 -12.84 9.49 20.66
CA GLY A 124 -12.89 8.38 21.62
C GLY A 124 -12.02 7.17 21.23
N ALA A 125 -11.25 7.23 20.15
CA ALA A 125 -10.52 6.08 19.61
C ALA A 125 -9.22 5.79 20.38
N ARG A 126 -8.57 6.82 20.93
CA ARG A 126 -7.25 6.81 21.59
C ARG A 126 -6.10 6.45 20.65
N TRP A 127 -6.31 6.54 19.34
CA TRP A 127 -5.30 6.29 18.30
C TRP A 127 -5.60 7.14 17.07
N GLY A 128 -4.59 7.38 16.25
CA GLY A 128 -4.72 8.16 15.02
C GLY A 128 -3.78 7.67 13.94
N GLY A 129 -4.16 7.87 12.69
CA GLY A 129 -3.33 7.53 11.53
C GLY A 129 -3.88 8.12 10.25
N VAL A 130 -3.04 8.15 9.21
CA VAL A 130 -3.41 8.69 7.90
C VAL A 130 -2.85 7.79 6.80
N TYR A 131 -3.71 7.44 5.85
CA TYR A 131 -3.34 6.85 4.56
C TYR A 131 -3.16 7.92 3.48
N TRP A 132 -2.13 7.74 2.66
CA TRP A 132 -1.99 8.32 1.33
C TRP A 132 -2.74 7.43 0.35
N GLN A 133 -3.80 7.97 -0.26
CA GLN A 133 -4.75 7.19 -1.06
C GLN A 133 -4.80 7.66 -2.52
N ASN A 134 -5.11 6.73 -3.43
CA ASN A 134 -5.44 7.02 -4.82
C ASN A 134 -6.77 6.36 -5.25
N PRO A 135 -7.73 7.16 -5.75
CA PRO A 135 -7.83 8.61 -5.59
C PRO A 135 -7.98 9.00 -4.10
N ALA A 136 -8.06 10.30 -3.80
CA ALA A 136 -8.29 10.76 -2.43
C ALA A 136 -9.57 10.15 -1.82
N ASN A 137 -9.50 9.77 -0.54
CA ASN A 137 -10.58 9.13 0.22
C ASN A 137 -11.04 7.77 -0.35
N ASN A 138 -10.19 7.06 -1.07
CA ASN A 138 -10.52 5.73 -1.59
C ASN A 138 -10.36 4.66 -0.49
N TRP A 139 -11.48 4.17 0.04
CA TRP A 139 -11.51 3.07 1.01
C TRP A 139 -11.92 1.74 0.35
N GLY A 140 -11.49 1.53 -0.91
CA GLY A 140 -11.80 0.35 -1.70
C GLY A 140 -13.21 0.36 -2.32
N ASP A 141 -13.92 1.48 -2.23
CA ASP A 141 -15.27 1.66 -2.81
C ASP A 141 -15.24 2.04 -4.29
N ARG A 142 -14.06 2.42 -4.82
CA ARG A 142 -13.87 2.88 -6.20
C ARG A 142 -12.53 2.45 -6.80
N GLN A 143 -12.48 2.41 -8.12
CA GLN A 143 -11.24 2.22 -8.86
C GLN A 143 -10.27 3.39 -8.67
N GLY A 144 -9.01 3.15 -8.97
CA GLY A 144 -7.88 3.98 -8.61
C GLY A 144 -6.64 3.09 -8.55
N GLY A 145 -5.79 3.35 -7.57
CA GLY A 145 -4.58 2.56 -7.32
C GLY A 145 -3.57 2.60 -8.45
N TYR A 146 -2.41 2.05 -8.18
CA TYR A 146 -1.31 1.92 -9.13
C TYR A 146 -0.82 0.48 -9.19
N ASP A 147 -0.35 0.09 -10.37
CA ASP A 147 0.47 -1.12 -10.54
C ASP A 147 1.91 -0.75 -10.21
N LEU A 148 2.41 -1.33 -9.12
CA LEU A 148 3.77 -1.15 -8.60
C LEU A 148 4.56 -2.46 -8.69
N THR A 149 4.14 -3.38 -9.56
CA THR A 149 4.83 -4.65 -9.82
C THR A 149 6.29 -4.40 -10.16
N GLY A 150 7.18 -5.12 -9.48
CA GLY A 150 8.63 -5.01 -9.64
C GLY A 150 9.32 -4.16 -8.57
N ALA A 151 8.58 -3.38 -7.77
CA ALA A 151 9.16 -2.71 -6.59
C ALA A 151 9.61 -3.78 -5.58
N ALA A 152 10.86 -3.68 -5.14
CA ALA A 152 11.45 -4.55 -4.12
C ALA A 152 11.28 -3.98 -2.71
N LYS A 153 11.11 -2.66 -2.58
CA LYS A 153 10.93 -1.99 -1.29
C LYS A 153 10.15 -0.69 -1.42
N LEU A 154 9.63 -0.20 -0.30
CA LEU A 154 9.33 1.22 -0.10
C LEU A 154 10.33 1.80 0.89
N SER A 155 10.99 2.89 0.54
CA SER A 155 11.88 3.63 1.44
C SER A 155 11.31 4.99 1.80
N PHE A 156 11.63 5.48 3.00
CA PHE A 156 11.21 6.77 3.49
C PHE A 156 12.15 7.28 4.60
N TRP A 157 12.22 8.58 4.76
CA TRP A 157 12.94 9.22 5.86
C TRP A 157 11.96 9.73 6.90
N VAL A 158 12.31 9.56 8.17
CA VAL A 158 11.50 10.04 9.29
C VAL A 158 12.38 10.58 10.41
N ARG A 159 11.91 11.66 11.06
CA ARG A 159 12.45 12.16 12.33
C ARG A 159 11.34 12.61 13.26
N GLY A 160 11.56 12.53 14.56
CA GLY A 160 10.73 13.16 15.58
C GLY A 160 11.10 14.62 15.79
N GLU A 161 10.22 15.39 16.43
CA GLU A 161 10.52 16.76 16.84
C GLU A 161 11.39 16.79 18.10
N ASN A 162 11.06 15.96 19.09
CA ASN A 162 11.73 15.89 20.38
C ASN A 162 12.61 14.65 20.52
N GLY A 163 12.37 13.62 19.70
CA GLY A 163 12.91 12.29 19.90
C GLY A 163 12.13 11.53 20.97
N GLY A 164 11.95 10.24 20.77
CA GLY A 164 11.13 9.38 21.63
C GLY A 164 9.67 9.27 21.20
N GLU A 165 9.21 10.06 20.22
CA GLU A 165 7.93 9.81 19.56
C GLU A 165 7.92 8.38 19.00
N ARG A 166 6.83 7.65 19.21
CA ARG A 166 6.72 6.26 18.77
C ARG A 166 5.61 6.09 17.75
N ILE A 167 5.93 5.61 16.57
CA ILE A 167 4.95 5.27 15.53
C ILE A 167 4.75 3.76 15.57
N GLU A 168 3.52 3.29 15.76
CA GLU A 168 3.25 1.86 15.91
C GLU A 168 3.36 1.12 14.60
N GLU A 169 2.98 1.75 13.49
CA GLU A 169 2.98 1.13 12.17
C GLU A 169 3.29 2.16 11.09
N PHE A 170 4.16 1.79 10.17
CA PHE A 170 4.21 2.32 8.81
C PHE A 170 3.88 1.19 7.85
N LYS A 171 3.02 1.44 6.85
CA LYS A 171 2.60 0.37 5.91
C LYS A 171 2.22 0.87 4.54
N ILE A 172 2.07 -0.08 3.62
CA ILE A 172 1.45 0.06 2.30
C ILE A 172 0.33 -0.96 2.16
N GLY A 173 -0.59 -0.70 1.24
CA GLY A 173 -1.65 -1.62 0.89
C GLY A 173 -2.66 -1.85 2.02
N GLY A 174 -3.40 -2.95 1.93
CA GLY A 174 -4.36 -3.39 2.94
C GLY A 174 -5.69 -2.64 2.97
N ILE A 175 -5.97 -1.73 2.04
CA ILE A 175 -7.33 -1.20 1.85
C ILE A 175 -8.20 -2.31 1.29
N THR A 176 -9.32 -2.58 1.95
CA THR A 176 -10.28 -3.63 1.56
C THR A 176 -11.52 -3.00 0.92
N GLY A 177 -12.29 -3.76 0.13
CA GLY A 177 -13.57 -3.28 -0.40
C GLY A 177 -13.97 -3.99 -1.67
N LEU A 178 -14.69 -3.26 -2.54
CA LEU A 178 -15.01 -3.72 -3.90
C LEU A 178 -13.76 -3.75 -4.79
N TYR A 179 -12.82 -2.83 -4.54
CA TYR A 179 -11.51 -2.75 -5.20
C TYR A 179 -10.41 -2.83 -4.14
N PRO A 180 -10.14 -4.04 -3.60
CA PRO A 180 -9.16 -4.23 -2.55
C PRO A 180 -7.74 -4.06 -3.08
N ASP A 181 -6.84 -3.59 -2.22
CA ASP A 181 -5.40 -3.68 -2.45
C ASP A 181 -4.99 -5.15 -2.59
N SER A 182 -4.09 -5.40 -3.53
CA SER A 182 -3.59 -6.73 -3.88
C SER A 182 -2.79 -7.40 -2.75
N ASP A 183 -2.08 -6.62 -1.94
CA ASP A 183 -1.36 -7.11 -0.75
C ASP A 183 -1.21 -5.98 0.29
N ILE A 184 -0.51 -6.30 1.38
CA ILE A 184 -0.16 -5.39 2.49
C ILE A 184 1.26 -5.71 2.97
N ALA A 185 2.02 -4.68 3.30
CA ALA A 185 3.32 -4.81 3.95
C ALA A 185 3.57 -3.62 4.88
N GLY A 186 4.32 -3.81 5.96
CA GLY A 186 4.59 -2.75 6.91
C GLY A 186 5.69 -3.10 7.91
N ILE A 187 6.12 -2.08 8.66
CA ILE A 187 7.07 -2.18 9.75
C ILE A 187 6.52 -1.47 10.99
N GLY A 188 6.99 -1.86 12.16
CA GLY A 188 6.64 -1.22 13.41
C GLY A 188 6.90 -2.11 14.62
N PRO A 189 6.96 -1.54 15.83
CA PRO A 189 6.96 -0.11 16.11
C PRO A 189 8.29 0.55 15.73
N VAL A 190 8.27 1.86 15.44
CA VAL A 190 9.45 2.68 15.18
C VAL A 190 9.55 3.77 16.25
N LEU A 191 10.67 3.80 16.98
CA LEU A 191 10.99 4.87 17.92
C LEU A 191 11.83 5.94 17.22
N LEU A 192 11.32 7.16 17.16
CA LEU A 192 11.93 8.24 16.40
C LEU A 192 13.06 8.91 17.18
N SER A 193 14.10 9.31 16.45
CA SER A 193 15.13 10.22 16.93
C SER A 193 14.91 11.61 16.35
N THR A 194 15.61 12.62 16.86
CA THR A 194 15.60 13.96 16.26
C THR A 194 16.33 14.03 14.91
N GLU A 195 17.17 13.04 14.62
CA GLU A 195 17.90 12.93 13.36
C GLU A 195 17.09 12.17 12.32
N TRP A 196 17.14 12.64 11.07
CA TRP A 196 16.59 11.94 9.92
C TRP A 196 17.19 10.55 9.83
N THR A 197 16.32 9.54 9.87
CA THR A 197 16.70 8.13 9.74
C THR A 197 15.88 7.50 8.63
N GLN A 198 16.54 6.77 7.73
CA GLN A 198 15.87 6.04 6.66
C GLN A 198 15.35 4.70 7.17
N TYR A 199 14.13 4.36 6.77
CA TYR A 199 13.52 3.06 6.97
C TYR A 199 13.04 2.48 5.64
N GLU A 200 12.92 1.16 5.61
CA GLU A 200 12.48 0.41 4.44
C GLU A 200 11.41 -0.61 4.83
N ILE A 201 10.38 -0.74 3.99
CA ILE A 201 9.41 -1.84 4.01
C ILE A 201 9.81 -2.79 2.88
N ASP A 202 10.11 -4.04 3.21
CA ASP A 202 10.43 -5.08 2.23
C ASP A 202 9.16 -5.49 1.46
N LEU A 203 9.21 -5.38 0.13
CA LEU A 203 8.10 -5.71 -0.75
C LEU A 203 8.38 -6.94 -1.64
N ARG A 204 9.53 -7.59 -1.47
CA ARG A 204 9.87 -8.77 -2.27
C ARG A 204 8.84 -9.88 -2.06
N GLY A 205 8.32 -10.39 -3.17
CA GLY A 205 7.31 -11.45 -3.17
C GLY A 205 5.89 -10.98 -2.84
N LYS A 206 5.67 -9.67 -2.70
CA LYS A 206 4.33 -9.08 -2.57
C LYS A 206 3.66 -8.95 -3.93
N ASP A 207 2.34 -9.14 -3.96
CA ASP A 207 1.53 -8.73 -5.12
C ASP A 207 1.29 -7.23 -5.03
N LEU A 208 1.84 -6.50 -5.99
CA LEU A 208 1.73 -5.03 -6.06
C LEU A 208 0.99 -4.58 -7.32
N SER A 209 0.23 -5.48 -7.96
CA SER A 209 -0.50 -5.20 -9.20
C SER A 209 -1.60 -4.15 -9.04
N TYR A 210 -2.07 -3.94 -7.80
CA TYR A 210 -3.06 -2.92 -7.47
C TYR A 210 -2.88 -2.42 -6.04
N ILE A 211 -2.38 -1.19 -5.87
CA ILE A 211 -2.20 -0.53 -4.57
C ILE A 211 -2.87 0.85 -4.59
N SER A 212 -3.97 0.99 -3.86
CA SER A 212 -4.71 2.22 -3.63
C SER A 212 -4.29 2.94 -2.33
N GLY A 213 -3.86 2.19 -1.30
CA GLY A 213 -3.24 2.71 -0.09
C GLY A 213 -1.72 2.78 -0.20
N GLY A 214 -1.18 3.86 -0.75
CA GLY A 214 0.23 3.97 -1.12
C GLY A 214 1.23 4.11 0.02
N PHE A 215 0.82 4.65 1.17
CA PHE A 215 1.64 4.76 2.37
C PHE A 215 0.71 5.10 3.55
N ALA A 216 1.02 4.62 4.75
CA ALA A 216 0.28 4.99 5.94
C ALA A 216 1.18 4.99 7.16
N TRP A 217 0.76 5.75 8.16
CA TRP A 217 1.26 5.65 9.52
C TRP A 217 0.10 5.55 10.51
N ALA A 218 0.37 4.94 11.67
CA ALA A 218 -0.55 4.96 12.80
C ALA A 218 0.21 5.01 14.14
N THR A 219 -0.36 5.69 15.12
CA THR A 219 0.12 5.70 16.51
C THR A 219 -1.05 5.80 17.49
N ASN A 220 -0.75 5.79 18.79
CA ASN A 220 -1.75 5.88 19.86
C ASN A 220 -1.30 6.71 21.06
N LEU A 221 -2.29 7.08 21.87
CA LEU A 221 -2.12 7.86 23.09
C LEU A 221 -1.24 7.15 24.12
N ASP A 222 -1.34 5.82 24.24
CA ASP A 222 -0.62 5.07 25.27
C ASP A 222 0.91 5.11 25.07
N VAL A 223 1.37 5.22 23.82
CA VAL A 223 2.80 5.36 23.48
C VAL A 223 3.25 6.79 23.25
N ASN A 224 2.32 7.73 23.02
CA ASN A 224 2.58 9.17 22.92
C ASN A 224 1.60 9.98 23.80
N PRO A 225 1.77 9.95 25.14
CA PRO A 225 0.83 10.57 26.08
C PRO A 225 0.85 12.10 26.07
N GLU A 226 1.88 12.72 25.46
CA GLU A 226 1.98 14.18 25.28
C GLU A 226 1.72 14.60 23.81
N GLY A 227 1.17 13.69 23.01
CA GLY A 227 1.09 13.82 21.55
C GLY A 227 2.40 13.49 20.85
N ALA A 228 2.42 13.63 19.53
CA ALA A 228 3.60 13.40 18.71
C ALA A 228 3.67 14.45 17.59
N THR A 229 4.84 15.04 17.39
CA THR A 229 5.15 15.82 16.18
C THR A 229 6.33 15.15 15.50
N PHE A 230 6.19 14.84 14.22
CA PHE A 230 7.22 14.16 13.44
C PHE A 230 7.14 14.56 11.98
N TYR A 231 8.21 14.23 11.26
CA TYR A 231 8.43 14.69 9.90
C TYR A 231 8.74 13.50 9.02
N LEU A 232 8.21 13.52 7.79
CA LEU A 232 8.46 12.53 6.76
C LEU A 232 9.01 13.21 5.51
N ASP A 233 9.90 12.52 4.82
CA ASP A 233 10.45 12.99 3.56
C ASP A 233 10.83 11.79 2.66
N ASP A 234 11.00 12.06 1.36
CA ASP A 234 11.56 11.12 0.39
C ASP A 234 10.88 9.73 0.38
N ILE A 235 9.55 9.69 0.39
CA ILE A 235 8.76 8.45 0.43
C ILE A 235 8.61 7.90 -0.99
N ARG A 236 9.17 6.71 -1.28
CA ARG A 236 9.20 6.16 -2.64
C ARG A 236 9.27 4.63 -2.70
N TYR A 237 8.65 4.05 -3.72
CA TYR A 237 8.84 2.66 -4.12
C TYR A 237 10.07 2.52 -5.01
N GLU A 238 10.84 1.44 -4.83
CA GLU A 238 12.12 1.16 -5.50
C GLU A 238 12.30 -0.33 -5.81
#